data_AF-A0A7S0EK15-F1
#
_entry.id   AF-A0A7S0EK15-F1
#
_cell.length_a   1.000
_cell.length_b   1.000
_cell.length_c   1.000
_cell.angle_alpha   90.00
_cell.angle_beta   90.00
_cell.angle_gamma   90.00
#
_symmetry.space_group_name_H-M   'P 1'
#
loop_
_entity.id
_entity.type
_entity.pdbx_description
1 polymer ?
#
loop_
_entity_poly.entity_id
_entity_poly.type
_entity_poly.pdbx_seq_one_letter_code
_entity_poly.pdbx_strand_id
1 'polypeptide(L)'
;RNQGELVSCAIASLGLTDVTLVGHSSGGVVAAAAAQVDPSRISGLVLISPGFYTPMLFSLFVWPVNVVLARMLSTVETRVAMFNKSHVDKAVVTPELIADFTQPTHTPGATDAVGLMMLAREAPYPDLISGLAVPVLLVWGEEDTVHLPSAVEKIRMAASCVM
;
A
#
# COMPACT_ATOMS: atom_id res chain seq x y z
N ARG A 1 6.13 9.22 1.06
CA ARG A 1 5.32 10.35 0.52
C ARG A 1 5.56 10.67 -0.95
N ASN A 2 6.81 10.64 -1.42
CA ASN A 2 7.19 11.00 -2.80
C ASN A 2 6.38 10.29 -3.91
N GLN A 3 5.95 9.04 -3.68
CA GLN A 3 5.09 8.31 -4.62
C GLN A 3 3.71 8.98 -4.81
N GLY A 4 3.17 9.63 -3.78
CA GLY A 4 1.91 10.38 -3.87
C GLY A 4 2.04 11.62 -4.75
N GLU A 5 3.17 12.32 -4.69
CA GLU A 5 3.47 13.45 -5.58
C GLU A 5 3.52 12.99 -7.04
N LEU A 6 4.15 11.85 -7.33
CA LEU A 6 4.19 11.28 -8.68
C LEU A 6 2.79 10.96 -9.20
N VAL A 7 1.93 10.38 -8.36
CA VAL A 7 0.52 10.12 -8.72
C VAL A 7 -0.23 11.42 -8.98
N SER A 8 -0.08 12.43 -8.12
CA SER A 8 -0.70 13.75 -8.31
C SER A 8 -0.23 14.42 -9.62
N CYS A 9 1.07 14.36 -9.92
CA CYS A 9 1.64 14.85 -11.17
C CYS A 9 1.07 14.11 -12.38
N ALA A 10 0.89 12.80 -12.30
CA ALA A 10 0.28 12.01 -13.39
C ALA A 10 -1.18 12.43 -13.63
N ILE A 11 -1.98 12.58 -12.56
CA ILE A 11 -3.37 13.07 -12.64
C ILE A 11 -3.43 14.43 -13.32
N ALA A 12 -2.59 15.38 -12.88
CA ALA A 12 -2.53 16.72 -13.47
C ALA A 12 -2.09 16.70 -14.95
N SER A 13 -1.07 15.89 -15.28
CA SER A 13 -0.53 15.78 -16.64
C SER A 13 -1.52 15.15 -17.62
N LEU A 14 -2.37 14.24 -17.13
CA LEU A 14 -3.45 13.63 -17.90
C LEU A 14 -4.70 14.53 -17.99
N GLY A 15 -4.69 15.70 -17.33
CA GLY A 15 -5.83 16.62 -17.32
C GLY A 15 -7.04 16.09 -16.56
N LEU A 16 -6.85 15.12 -15.67
CA LEU A 16 -7.94 14.48 -14.94
C LEU A 16 -8.43 15.38 -13.79
N THR A 17 -9.74 15.34 -13.56
CA THR A 17 -10.46 16.01 -12.47
C THR A 17 -11.56 15.08 -11.95
N ASP A 18 -12.06 15.33 -10.73
CA ASP A 18 -13.10 14.50 -10.11
C ASP A 18 -12.69 13.01 -9.94
N VAL A 19 -11.40 12.79 -9.67
CA VAL A 19 -10.80 11.44 -9.63
C VAL A 19 -11.05 10.78 -8.28
N THR A 20 -11.56 9.55 -8.30
CA THR A 20 -11.53 8.67 -7.13
C THR A 20 -10.27 7.80 -7.16
N LEU A 21 -9.44 7.88 -6.12
CA LEU A 21 -8.25 7.04 -5.99
C LEU A 21 -8.56 5.78 -5.19
N VAL A 22 -8.16 4.64 -5.74
CA VAL A 22 -8.27 3.34 -5.06
C VAL A 22 -6.86 2.88 -4.68
N GLY A 23 -6.62 2.68 -3.38
CA GLY A 23 -5.31 2.30 -2.85
C GLY A 23 -5.41 1.05 -1.99
N HIS A 24 -4.72 -0.03 -2.38
CA HIS A 24 -4.59 -1.24 -1.58
C HIS A 24 -3.25 -1.27 -0.84
N SER A 25 -3.27 -1.62 0.45
CA SER A 25 -2.06 -1.79 1.27
C SER A 25 -1.16 -0.54 1.24
N SER A 26 0.11 -0.64 0.81
CA SER A 26 1.00 0.52 0.65
C SER A 26 0.47 1.54 -0.35
N GLY A 27 -0.31 1.12 -1.35
CA GLY A 27 -1.00 2.00 -2.28
C GLY A 27 -2.02 2.91 -1.59
N GLY A 28 -2.55 2.53 -0.43
CA GLY A 28 -3.40 3.40 0.38
C GLY A 28 -2.67 4.62 0.94
N VAL A 29 -1.41 4.44 1.35
CA VAL A 29 -0.52 5.54 1.78
C VAL A 29 -0.22 6.46 0.61
N VAL A 30 0.04 5.88 -0.57
CA VAL A 30 0.29 6.65 -1.80
C VAL A 30 -0.94 7.46 -2.22
N ALA A 31 -2.13 6.85 -2.21
CA ALA A 31 -3.38 7.52 -2.57
C ALA A 31 -3.72 8.66 -1.59
N ALA A 32 -3.55 8.43 -0.28
CA ALA A 32 -3.74 9.47 0.73
C ALA A 32 -2.74 10.62 0.57
N ALA A 33 -1.46 10.32 0.33
CA ALA A 33 -0.45 11.34 0.07
C ALA A 33 -0.78 12.14 -1.20
N ALA A 34 -1.22 11.50 -2.29
CA ALA A 34 -1.63 12.18 -3.52
C ALA A 34 -2.82 13.12 -3.29
N ALA A 35 -3.82 12.70 -2.50
CA ALA A 35 -4.98 13.52 -2.18
C ALA A 35 -4.66 14.74 -1.32
N GLN A 36 -3.58 14.72 -0.54
CA GLN A 36 -3.11 15.91 0.17
C GLN A 36 -2.36 16.90 -0.72
N VAL A 37 -1.75 16.43 -1.83
CA VAL A 37 -0.98 17.30 -2.74
C VAL A 37 -1.91 18.22 -3.54
N ASP A 38 -2.95 17.67 -4.15
CA ASP A 38 -3.95 18.44 -4.91
C ASP A 38 -5.37 17.92 -4.63
N PRO A 39 -5.96 18.23 -3.46
CA PRO A 39 -7.29 17.76 -3.10
C PRO A 39 -8.37 18.28 -4.06
N SER A 40 -8.12 19.35 -4.81
CA SER A 40 -9.10 19.94 -5.73
C SER A 40 -9.46 19.03 -6.92
N ARG A 41 -8.59 18.07 -7.24
CA ARG A 41 -8.80 17.09 -8.31
C ARG A 41 -9.37 15.76 -7.84
N ILE A 42 -9.42 15.54 -6.52
CA ILE A 42 -9.78 14.24 -5.94
C ILE A 42 -11.19 14.31 -5.36
N SER A 43 -12.06 13.44 -5.84
CA SER A 43 -13.46 13.35 -5.40
C SER A 43 -13.65 12.44 -4.19
N GLY A 44 -12.71 11.51 -3.98
CA GLY A 44 -12.70 10.64 -2.81
C GLY A 44 -11.61 9.59 -2.87
N LEU A 45 -11.50 8.83 -1.77
CA LEU A 45 -10.56 7.73 -1.61
C LEU A 45 -11.30 6.43 -1.30
N VAL A 46 -10.88 5.33 -1.92
CA VAL A 46 -11.22 3.96 -1.51
C VAL A 46 -9.95 3.26 -1.06
N LEU A 47 -9.82 3.02 0.24
CA LEU A 47 -8.62 2.45 0.84
C LEU A 47 -8.90 1.02 1.29
N ILE A 48 -8.22 0.06 0.68
CA ILE A 48 -8.39 -1.38 0.93
C ILE A 48 -7.21 -1.84 1.80
N SER A 49 -7.48 -2.23 3.04
CA SER A 49 -6.47 -2.62 4.03
C SER A 49 -5.20 -1.71 4.01
N PRO A 50 -5.33 -0.36 4.07
CA PRO A 50 -4.19 0.55 3.91
C PRO A 50 -3.09 0.37 4.95
N GLY A 51 -1.84 0.42 4.49
CA GLY A 51 -0.63 0.24 5.30
C GLY A 51 -0.22 1.48 6.10
N PHE A 52 -1.16 2.20 6.72
CA PHE A 52 -0.85 3.39 7.53
C PHE A 52 -0.08 3.07 8.82
N TYR A 53 -0.22 1.84 9.31
CA TYR A 53 0.48 1.35 10.48
C TYR A 53 1.27 0.12 10.05
N THR A 54 2.60 0.22 10.06
CA THR A 54 3.45 -0.89 9.64
C THR A 54 3.71 -1.83 10.81
N PRO A 55 3.58 -3.16 10.62
CA PRO A 55 4.00 -4.14 11.63
C PRO A 55 5.48 -3.99 11.99
N MET A 56 5.82 -4.22 13.27
CA MET A 56 7.18 -4.05 13.80
C MET A 56 8.25 -4.81 13.01
N LEU A 57 7.91 -5.97 12.41
CA LEU A 57 8.86 -6.77 11.62
C LEU A 57 9.48 -6.04 10.43
N PHE A 58 8.80 -5.06 9.83
CA PHE A 58 9.35 -4.30 8.70
C PHE A 58 10.54 -3.42 9.10
N SER A 59 10.67 -3.07 10.39
CA SER A 59 11.81 -2.31 10.91
C SER A 59 13.15 -3.06 10.83
N LEU A 60 13.11 -4.38 10.61
CA LEU A 60 14.30 -5.24 10.49
C LEU A 60 14.92 -5.23 9.09
N PHE A 61 14.27 -4.61 8.11
CA PHE A 61 14.78 -4.54 6.73
C PHE A 61 15.89 -3.50 6.62
N VAL A 62 17.13 -3.87 6.92
CA VAL A 62 18.32 -3.01 6.81
C VAL A 62 19.14 -3.39 5.58
N TRP A 63 20.04 -2.51 5.13
CA TRP A 63 21.00 -2.88 4.10
C TRP A 63 22.08 -3.81 4.68
N PRO A 64 22.49 -4.89 3.98
CA PRO A 64 22.02 -5.38 2.67
C PRO A 64 20.87 -6.41 2.73
N VAL A 65 20.31 -6.68 3.90
CA VAL A 65 19.23 -7.68 4.13
C VAL A 65 17.99 -7.40 3.25
N ASN A 66 17.61 -6.13 3.07
CA ASN A 66 16.49 -5.73 2.22
C ASN A 66 16.66 -6.18 0.76
N VAL A 67 17.89 -6.16 0.22
CA VAL A 67 18.18 -6.58 -1.15
C VAL A 67 18.04 -8.10 -1.28
N VAL A 68 18.52 -8.85 -0.28
CA VAL A 68 18.38 -10.31 -0.25
C VAL A 68 16.89 -10.68 -0.19
N LEU A 69 16.12 -10.06 0.70
CA LEU A 69 14.68 -10.29 0.82
C LEU A 69 13.92 -9.89 -0.46
N ALA A 70 14.29 -8.78 -1.09
CA ALA A 70 13.70 -8.37 -2.37
C ALA A 70 13.91 -9.41 -3.47
N ARG A 71 15.08 -10.04 -3.53
CA ARG A 71 15.34 -11.16 -4.47
C ARG A 71 14.59 -12.43 -4.09
N MET A 72 14.42 -12.72 -2.80
CA MET A 72 13.59 -13.87 -2.39
C MET A 72 12.14 -13.68 -2.83
N LEU A 73 11.61 -12.45 -2.76
CA LEU A 73 10.25 -12.12 -3.23
C LEU A 73 10.05 -12.30 -4.73
N SER A 74 11.10 -12.38 -5.55
CA SER A 74 10.98 -12.69 -6.98
C SER A 74 10.90 -14.20 -7.26
N THR A 75 10.99 -15.06 -6.25
CA THR A 75 10.87 -16.53 -6.45
C THR A 75 9.41 -16.96 -6.39
N VAL A 76 9.05 -17.94 -7.23
CA VAL A 76 7.71 -18.53 -7.27
C VAL A 76 7.37 -19.17 -5.92
N GLU A 77 8.33 -19.90 -5.32
CA GLU A 77 8.14 -20.60 -4.06
C GLU A 77 7.81 -19.64 -2.92
N THR A 78 8.54 -18.52 -2.82
CA THR A 78 8.26 -17.50 -1.81
C THR A 78 6.91 -16.86 -2.02
N ARG A 79 6.50 -16.62 -3.27
CA ARG A 79 5.19 -16.03 -3.58
C ARG A 79 4.05 -16.98 -3.27
N VAL A 80 4.17 -18.26 -3.61
CA VAL A 80 3.21 -19.29 -3.22
C VAL A 80 3.07 -19.32 -1.70
N ALA A 81 4.17 -19.33 -0.96
CA ALA A 81 4.14 -19.33 0.51
C ALA A 81 3.47 -18.05 1.07
N MET A 82 3.77 -16.88 0.52
CA MET A 82 3.16 -15.62 0.95
C MET A 82 1.68 -15.54 0.66
N PHE A 83 1.25 -15.88 -0.56
CA PHE A 83 -0.16 -15.84 -0.95
C PHE A 83 -0.98 -16.87 -0.16
N ASN A 84 -0.45 -18.08 0.04
CA ASN A 84 -1.08 -19.06 0.91
C ASN A 84 -1.17 -18.59 2.35
N LYS A 85 -0.25 -17.75 2.83
CA LYS A 85 -0.34 -17.18 4.17
C LYS A 85 -1.36 -16.04 4.24
N SER A 86 -1.46 -15.22 3.20
CA SER A 86 -2.26 -13.98 3.22
C SER A 86 -3.71 -14.14 2.75
N HIS A 87 -4.07 -15.21 2.04
CA HIS A 87 -5.43 -15.45 1.57
C HIS A 87 -6.11 -16.49 2.45
N VAL A 88 -7.34 -16.25 2.91
CA VAL A 88 -8.11 -17.26 3.67
C VAL A 88 -8.49 -18.42 2.77
N ASP A 89 -9.21 -18.12 1.69
CA ASP A 89 -9.53 -19.09 0.64
C ASP A 89 -8.27 -19.37 -0.19
N LYS A 90 -7.81 -20.62 -0.18
CA LYS A 90 -6.64 -21.03 -0.96
C LYS A 90 -6.98 -21.31 -2.42
N ALA A 91 -8.25 -21.51 -2.75
CA ALA A 91 -8.68 -21.76 -4.13
C ALA A 91 -8.39 -20.58 -5.05
N VAL A 92 -8.29 -19.37 -4.50
CA VAL A 92 -7.90 -18.17 -5.26
C VAL A 92 -6.41 -18.14 -5.60
N VAL A 93 -5.56 -18.90 -4.90
CA VAL A 93 -4.10 -18.94 -5.12
C VAL A 93 -3.79 -19.91 -6.26
N THR A 94 -4.18 -19.53 -7.48
CA THR A 94 -3.95 -20.35 -8.67
C THR A 94 -2.54 -20.16 -9.24
N PRO A 95 -2.03 -21.10 -10.05
CA PRO A 95 -0.75 -20.92 -10.76
C PRO A 95 -0.71 -19.64 -11.61
N GLU A 96 -1.83 -19.28 -12.24
CA GLU A 96 -1.96 -18.07 -13.05
C GLU A 96 -1.83 -16.82 -12.19
N LEU A 97 -2.52 -16.76 -11.04
CA LEU A 97 -2.38 -15.65 -10.10
C LEU A 97 -0.92 -15.50 -9.65
N ILE A 98 -0.27 -16.60 -9.29
CA ILE A 98 1.14 -16.57 -8.89
C ILE A 98 2.01 -16.07 -10.04
N ALA A 99 1.79 -16.53 -11.28
CA ALA A 99 2.55 -16.08 -12.44
C ALA A 99 2.37 -14.57 -12.71
N ASP A 100 1.13 -14.08 -12.70
CA ASP A 100 0.79 -12.67 -12.93
C ASP A 100 1.44 -11.76 -11.88
N PHE A 101 1.45 -12.20 -10.62
CA PHE A 101 2.08 -11.44 -9.56
C PHE A 101 3.61 -11.56 -9.62
N THR A 102 4.18 -12.69 -10.04
CA THR A 102 5.63 -12.94 -10.14
C THR A 102 6.28 -12.18 -11.30
N GLN A 103 5.60 -12.08 -12.45
CA GLN A 103 6.18 -11.50 -13.67
C GLN A 103 6.71 -10.06 -13.46
N PRO A 104 6.00 -9.13 -12.79
CA PRO A 104 6.49 -7.78 -12.54
C PRO A 104 7.78 -7.72 -11.70
N THR A 105 8.08 -8.73 -10.87
CA THR A 105 9.34 -8.74 -10.10
C THR A 105 10.58 -9.08 -10.93
N HIS A 106 10.41 -9.47 -12.19
CA HIS A 106 11.50 -9.76 -13.12
C HIS A 106 11.79 -8.62 -14.10
N THR A 107 11.06 -7.50 -14.03
CA THR A 107 11.35 -6.35 -14.89
C THR A 107 12.61 -5.62 -14.42
N PRO A 108 13.33 -4.91 -15.32
CA PRO A 108 14.49 -4.11 -14.93
C PRO A 108 14.18 -3.17 -13.76
N GLY A 109 15.03 -3.16 -12.74
CA GLY A 109 14.88 -2.30 -11.55
C GLY A 109 13.87 -2.80 -10.50
N ALA A 110 13.15 -3.90 -10.73
CA ALA A 110 12.12 -4.36 -9.78
C ALA A 110 12.67 -4.75 -8.41
N THR A 111 13.82 -5.44 -8.37
CA THR A 111 14.49 -5.78 -7.10
C THR A 111 14.89 -4.54 -6.32
N ASP A 112 15.39 -3.51 -7.01
CA ASP A 112 15.79 -2.25 -6.37
C ASP A 112 14.56 -1.50 -5.85
N ALA A 113 13.48 -1.46 -6.63
CA ALA A 113 12.22 -0.83 -6.22
C ALA A 113 11.62 -1.51 -4.96
N VAL A 114 11.58 -2.84 -4.93
CA VAL A 114 11.13 -3.61 -3.75
C VAL A 114 12.07 -3.39 -2.57
N GLY A 115 13.39 -3.39 -2.81
CA GLY A 115 14.39 -3.13 -1.78
C GLY A 115 14.27 -1.73 -1.18
N LEU A 116 14.00 -0.70 -1.99
CA LEU A 116 13.76 0.68 -1.53
C LEU A 116 12.44 0.79 -0.76
N MET A 117 11.37 0.13 -1.23
CA MET A 117 10.11 0.06 -0.51
C MET A 117 10.31 -0.51 0.90
N MET A 118 11.13 -1.56 1.06
CA MET A 118 11.44 -2.16 2.36
C MET A 118 12.21 -1.23 3.30
N LEU A 119 12.97 -0.27 2.75
CA LEU A 119 13.69 0.73 3.53
C LEU A 119 12.83 1.93 3.92
N ALA A 120 11.60 2.05 3.41
CA ALA A 120 10.69 3.12 3.80
C ALA A 120 10.34 3.01 5.30
N ARG A 121 10.67 4.06 6.08
CA ARG A 121 10.48 4.12 7.55
C ARG A 121 9.39 5.09 7.99
N GLU A 122 8.60 5.62 7.07
CA GLU A 122 7.71 6.75 7.35
C GLU A 122 6.45 6.38 8.17
N ALA A 123 6.21 5.09 8.48
CA ALA A 123 5.07 4.66 9.29
C ALA A 123 5.35 4.73 10.82
N PRO A 124 4.35 5.05 11.66
CA PRO A 124 2.94 5.28 11.30
C PRO A 124 2.70 6.66 10.65
N TYR A 125 1.63 6.78 9.87
CA TYR A 125 1.27 8.01 9.14
C TYR A 125 -0.01 8.71 9.68
N PRO A 126 -0.07 9.10 10.96
CA PRO A 126 -1.28 9.70 11.53
C PRO A 126 -1.63 11.04 10.87
N ASP A 127 -0.64 11.81 10.45
CA ASP A 127 -0.79 13.10 9.78
C ASP A 127 -1.32 12.97 8.34
N LEU A 128 -0.99 11.87 7.64
CA LEU A 128 -1.61 11.57 6.36
C LEU A 128 -3.10 11.31 6.53
N ILE A 129 -3.51 10.64 7.60
CA ILE A 129 -4.93 10.35 7.87
C ILE A 129 -5.65 11.63 8.27
N SER A 130 -5.09 12.38 9.20
CA SER A 130 -5.72 13.55 9.80
C SER A 130 -5.83 14.75 8.85
N GLY A 131 -4.98 14.82 7.82
CA GLY A 131 -5.00 15.89 6.81
C GLY A 131 -5.86 15.61 5.58
N LEU A 132 -6.63 14.52 5.52
CA LEU A 132 -7.50 14.23 4.39
C LEU A 132 -8.74 15.12 4.40
N ALA A 133 -8.91 15.90 3.33
CA ALA A 133 -10.05 16.81 3.15
C ALA A 133 -11.17 16.23 2.25
N VAL A 134 -11.01 14.99 1.77
CA VAL A 134 -11.93 14.33 0.84
C VAL A 134 -12.62 13.13 1.50
N PRO A 135 -13.81 12.72 1.03
CA PRO A 135 -14.48 11.52 1.53
C PRO A 135 -13.59 10.27 1.41
N VAL A 136 -13.61 9.43 2.45
CA VAL A 136 -12.81 8.19 2.50
C VAL A 136 -13.72 6.99 2.78
N LEU A 137 -13.67 5.99 1.92
CA LEU A 137 -14.21 4.65 2.14
C LEU A 137 -13.08 3.71 2.57
N LEU A 138 -13.21 3.12 3.76
CA LEU A 138 -12.33 2.04 4.21
C LEU A 138 -12.97 0.69 3.88
N VAL A 139 -12.21 -0.18 3.21
CA VAL A 139 -12.59 -1.56 2.89
C VAL A 139 -11.60 -2.50 3.57
N TRP A 140 -12.10 -3.53 4.23
CA TRP A 140 -11.26 -4.45 4.99
C TRP A 140 -11.83 -5.87 4.95
N GLY A 141 -10.94 -6.87 4.88
CA GLY A 141 -11.30 -8.27 5.09
C GLY A 141 -11.39 -8.58 6.59
N GLU A 142 -12.49 -9.18 7.04
CA GLU A 142 -12.68 -9.53 8.46
C GLU A 142 -11.60 -10.47 9.01
N GLU A 143 -11.02 -11.29 8.12
CA GLU A 143 -10.00 -12.29 8.43
C GLU A 143 -8.60 -11.88 7.93
N ASP A 144 -8.34 -10.59 7.71
CA ASP A 144 -7.02 -10.09 7.28
C ASP A 144 -5.97 -10.33 8.38
N THR A 145 -4.97 -11.17 8.07
CA THR A 145 -3.87 -11.53 8.98
C THR A 145 -2.60 -10.71 8.74
N VAL A 146 -2.58 -9.87 7.70
CA VAL A 146 -1.46 -9.00 7.33
C VAL A 146 -1.65 -7.61 7.94
N HIS A 147 -2.80 -6.99 7.67
CA HIS A 147 -3.21 -5.72 8.23
C HIS A 147 -4.44 -5.96 9.10
N LEU A 148 -4.25 -6.00 10.41
CA LEU A 148 -5.31 -6.40 11.33
C LEU A 148 -6.51 -5.43 11.26
N PRO A 149 -7.77 -5.92 11.23
CA PRO A 149 -8.97 -5.08 11.21
C PRO A 149 -9.06 -4.06 12.38
N SER A 150 -8.39 -4.34 13.50
CA SER A 150 -8.28 -3.40 14.63
C SER A 150 -7.59 -2.07 14.27
N ALA A 151 -6.91 -1.98 13.11
CA ALA A 151 -6.39 -0.73 12.58
C ALA A 151 -7.48 0.24 12.13
N VAL A 152 -8.68 -0.24 11.75
CA VAL A 152 -9.79 0.62 11.28
C VAL A 152 -10.15 1.67 12.33
N GLU A 153 -10.25 1.26 13.60
CA GLU A 153 -10.60 2.19 14.68
C GLU A 153 -9.51 3.26 14.89
N LYS A 154 -8.23 2.86 14.79
CA LYS A 154 -7.11 3.81 14.87
C LYS A 154 -7.17 4.86 13.76
N ILE A 155 -7.51 4.44 12.53
CA ILE A 155 -7.67 5.34 11.39
C ILE A 155 -8.85 6.30 11.63
N ARG A 156 -10.01 5.79 12.09
CA ARG A 156 -11.19 6.61 12.39
C ARG A 156 -10.92 7.65 13.48
N MET A 157 -10.20 7.25 14.53
CA MET A 157 -9.80 8.17 15.60
C MET A 157 -8.85 9.25 15.08
N ALA A 158 -7.83 8.88 14.29
CA ALA A 158 -6.89 9.84 13.72
C ALA A 158 -7.56 10.84 12.76
N ALA A 159 -8.59 10.42 12.03
CA ALA A 159 -9.39 11.30 11.18
C ALA A 159 -10.31 12.25 11.98
N SER A 160 -10.85 11.80 13.10
CA SER A 160 -11.80 12.57 13.92
C SER A 160 -11.15 13.66 14.78
N CYS A 161 -9.86 13.55 15.10
CA CYS A 161 -9.15 14.52 15.95
C CYS A 161 -8.92 15.92 15.34
N VAL A 162 -9.42 16.18 14.12
CA VAL A 162 -9.19 17.43 13.36
C VAL A 162 -10.49 18.24 13.14
N MET A 163 -11.62 17.81 13.70
CA MET A 163 -12.86 18.61 13.76
C MET A 163 -12.99 19.40 15.05
#